data_AF-A0A1F7Q5J6-F1
#
_entry.id   AF-A0A1F7Q5J6-F1
#
_cell.length_a   1.000
_cell.length_b   1.000
_cell.length_c   1.000
_cell.angle_alpha   90.00
_cell.angle_beta   90.00
_cell.angle_gamma   90.00
#
_symmetry.space_group_name_H-M   'P 1'
#
loop_
_entity.id
_entity.type
_entity.pdbx_description
1 polymer ?
#
loop_
_entity_poly.entity_id
_entity_poly.type
_entity_poly.pdbx_seq_one_letter_code
_entity_poly.pdbx_strand_id
1 'polypeptide(L)'
;MGDQYPEMEVPPVDELLTKLQSGKISGEAVIYPMTGDFPRAMIDWHTGHGFVLLCFDSGTSRGHFLTRGPVTSRPSISLVLGGQAMEKWPTELFVSADLAADGLHFFLDTGRRKPGLEWTRIDGFPREVVWEGSAGRNAWETRQRRDADV
;
A
#
# COMPACT_ATOMS: atom_id res chain seq x y z
N MET A 1 18.28 -3.13 14.17
CA MET A 1 17.79 -1.79 14.50
C MET A 1 16.41 -1.73 13.88
N GLY A 2 15.35 -1.83 14.68
CA GLY A 2 14.00 -1.62 14.15
C GLY A 2 13.86 -0.13 13.91
N ASP A 3 13.46 0.26 12.70
CA ASP A 3 13.12 1.64 12.41
C ASP A 3 12.05 2.08 13.41
N GLN A 4 12.41 2.98 14.34
CA GLN A 4 11.48 3.55 15.30
C GLN A 4 10.65 4.59 14.56
N TYR A 5 9.53 4.15 13.99
CA TYR A 5 8.52 5.08 13.50
C TYR A 5 7.83 5.73 14.72
N PRO A 6 7.55 7.04 14.67
CA PRO A 6 6.83 7.71 15.75
C PRO A 6 5.43 7.12 15.85
N GLU A 7 5.12 6.51 16.99
CA GLU A 7 3.75 6.08 17.31
C GLU A 7 2.92 7.31 17.67
N MET A 8 1.69 7.36 17.14
CA MET A 8 0.73 8.42 17.44
C MET A 8 -0.69 7.88 17.39
N GLU A 9 -1.62 8.55 18.07
CA GLU A 9 -3.04 8.30 17.86
C GLU A 9 -3.40 8.57 16.41
N VAL A 10 -4.24 7.70 15.83
CA VAL A 10 -4.70 7.84 14.45
C VAL A 10 -5.50 9.14 14.35
N PRO A 11 -5.08 10.12 13.52
CA PRO A 11 -5.85 11.33 13.31
C PRO A 11 -7.15 11.02 12.55
N PRO A 12 -8.10 11.96 12.44
CA PRO A 12 -9.25 11.82 11.54
C PRO A 12 -8.79 11.38 10.14
N VAL A 13 -9.54 10.45 9.52
CA VAL A 13 -9.14 9.81 8.25
C VAL A 13 -8.79 10.84 7.17
N ASP A 14 -9.60 11.87 6.99
CA ASP A 14 -9.32 12.92 6.00
C ASP A 14 -7.99 13.65 6.27
N GLU A 15 -7.67 13.87 7.54
CA GLU A 15 -6.39 14.46 7.95
C GLU A 15 -5.23 13.50 7.68
N LEU A 16 -5.41 12.20 7.96
CA LEU A 16 -4.41 11.16 7.66
C LEU A 16 -4.10 11.13 6.15
N LEU A 17 -5.13 11.05 5.32
CA LEU A 17 -4.99 11.02 3.86
C LEU A 17 -4.29 12.29 3.35
N THR A 18 -4.66 13.45 3.88
CA THR A 18 -4.00 14.73 3.54
C THR A 18 -2.51 14.73 3.94
N LYS A 19 -2.17 14.17 5.11
CA LYS A 19 -0.77 14.08 5.57
C LYS A 19 0.06 13.14 4.69
N LEU A 20 -0.51 12.01 4.26
CA LEU A 20 0.13 11.09 3.32
C LEU A 20 0.35 11.75 1.95
N GLN A 21 -0.68 12.40 1.40
CA GLN A 21 -0.59 13.11 0.12
C GLN A 21 0.43 14.24 0.10
N SER A 22 0.54 14.97 1.21
CA SER A 22 1.50 16.07 1.36
C SER A 22 2.91 15.59 1.73
N GLY A 23 3.12 14.30 1.96
CA GLY A 23 4.40 13.73 2.39
C GLY A 23 4.78 14.10 3.83
N LYS A 24 3.85 14.65 4.63
CA LYS A 24 4.08 14.87 6.08
C LYS A 24 4.22 13.54 6.83
N ILE A 25 3.53 12.51 6.36
CA ILE A 25 3.84 11.12 6.67
C ILE A 25 4.55 10.57 5.44
N SER A 26 5.79 10.16 5.60
CA SER A 26 6.61 9.62 4.52
C SER A 26 6.36 8.12 4.36
N GLY A 27 5.96 7.71 3.16
CA GLY A 27 5.67 6.31 2.85
C GLY A 27 4.38 5.84 3.52
N GLU A 28 4.43 4.64 4.08
CA GLU A 28 3.25 3.93 4.57
C GLU A 28 2.90 4.26 6.03
N ALA A 29 1.62 4.49 6.29
CA ALA A 29 1.06 4.49 7.64
C ALA A 29 0.57 3.08 8.01
N VAL A 30 1.06 2.54 9.12
CA VAL A 30 0.64 1.25 9.68
C VAL A 30 -0.23 1.51 10.91
N ILE A 31 -1.45 0.99 10.90
CA ILE A 31 -2.48 1.23 11.92
C ILE A 31 -2.86 -0.08 12.58
N TYR A 32 -2.76 -0.13 13.91
CA TYR A 32 -3.08 -1.30 14.75
C TYR A 32 -3.62 -0.82 16.10
N PRO A 33 -4.34 -1.67 16.86
CA PRO A 33 -4.85 -1.28 18.18
C PRO A 33 -3.72 -1.03 19.18
N MET A 34 -4.01 -0.24 20.22
CA MET A 34 -3.07 0.02 21.33
C MET A 34 -2.58 -1.26 22.03
N THR A 35 -3.40 -2.32 22.00
CA THR A 35 -3.06 -3.63 22.56
C THR A 35 -3.22 -4.70 21.50
N GLY A 36 -2.09 -5.29 21.07
CA GLY A 36 -2.02 -6.35 20.07
C GLY A 36 -1.79 -5.84 18.65
N ASP A 37 -1.52 -6.77 17.74
CA ASP A 37 -1.10 -6.43 16.37
C ASP A 37 -2.26 -6.46 15.36
N PHE A 38 -3.46 -6.87 15.78
CA PHE A 38 -4.61 -7.05 14.90
C PHE A 38 -5.91 -6.59 15.56
N PRO A 39 -6.88 -6.08 14.79
CA PRO A 39 -6.86 -5.92 13.33
C PRO A 39 -5.88 -4.82 12.89
N ARG A 40 -5.28 -4.97 11.69
CA ARG A 40 -4.27 -4.04 11.18
C ARG A 40 -4.62 -3.51 9.80
N ALA A 41 -4.40 -2.22 9.57
CA ALA A 41 -4.44 -1.61 8.25
C ALA A 41 -3.09 -0.99 7.90
N MET A 42 -2.79 -0.93 6.61
CA MET A 42 -1.63 -0.26 6.05
C MET A 42 -2.12 0.60 4.90
N ILE A 43 -1.72 1.87 4.87
CA ILE A 43 -2.13 2.80 3.82
C ILE A 43 -0.98 3.67 3.36
N ASP A 44 -0.80 3.75 2.04
CA ASP A 44 0.26 4.53 1.39
C ASP A 44 -0.33 5.36 0.24
N TRP A 45 0.31 6.50 -0.05
CA TRP A 45 -0.03 7.39 -1.16
C TRP A 45 1.03 7.31 -2.27
N HIS A 46 0.57 6.96 -3.48
CA HIS A 46 1.41 6.96 -4.66
C HIS A 46 1.05 8.14 -5.56
N THR A 47 1.97 9.11 -5.64
CA THR A 47 1.82 10.32 -6.45
C THR A 47 1.46 9.98 -7.90
N GLY A 48 0.36 10.56 -8.39
CA GLY A 48 -0.14 10.34 -9.75
C GLY A 48 -0.95 9.07 -9.96
N HIS A 49 -1.07 8.20 -8.94
CA HIS A 49 -1.75 6.91 -9.07
C HIS A 49 -2.93 6.75 -8.10
N GLY A 50 -2.75 7.06 -6.81
CA GLY A 50 -3.79 6.88 -5.81
C GLY A 50 -3.28 6.32 -4.50
N PHE A 51 -4.21 5.99 -3.62
CA PHE A 51 -3.92 5.30 -2.36
C PHE A 51 -3.91 3.79 -2.56
N VAL A 52 -3.10 3.11 -1.76
CA VAL A 52 -3.16 1.66 -1.59
C VAL A 52 -3.56 1.41 -0.14
N LEU A 53 -4.65 0.69 0.08
CA LEU A 53 -5.13 0.30 1.43
C LEU A 53 -5.12 -1.22 1.55
N LEU A 54 -4.38 -1.73 2.52
CA LEU A 54 -4.26 -3.15 2.86
C LEU A 54 -4.79 -3.41 4.27
N CYS A 55 -5.73 -4.35 4.41
CA CYS A 55 -6.31 -4.70 5.71
C CYS A 55 -6.07 -6.17 6.08
N PHE A 56 -5.88 -6.40 7.37
CA PHE A 56 -5.80 -7.69 8.04
C PHE A 56 -6.84 -7.73 9.17
N ASP A 57 -7.97 -8.41 8.94
CA ASP A 57 -9.05 -8.51 9.92
C ASP A 57 -8.65 -9.28 11.20
N SER A 58 -7.63 -10.14 11.13
CA SER A 58 -7.14 -10.96 12.24
C SER A 58 -5.71 -11.46 11.98
N GLY A 59 -5.05 -12.01 13.01
CA GLY A 59 -3.71 -12.59 12.87
C GLY A 59 -3.61 -13.83 11.97
N THR A 60 -4.74 -14.46 11.65
CA THR A 60 -4.83 -15.55 10.67
C THR A 60 -5.32 -15.08 9.30
N SER A 61 -5.75 -13.82 9.19
CA SER A 61 -6.23 -13.25 7.94
C SER A 61 -5.07 -13.07 6.97
N ARG A 62 -5.24 -13.56 5.74
CA ARG A 62 -4.37 -13.14 4.64
C ARG A 62 -4.72 -11.70 4.31
N GLY A 63 -3.74 -10.82 4.15
CA GLY A 63 -4.00 -9.41 3.87
C GLY A 63 -4.84 -9.22 2.59
N HIS A 64 -5.71 -8.22 2.57
CA HIS A 64 -6.49 -7.86 1.38
C HIS A 64 -6.36 -6.38 1.06
N PHE A 65 -6.14 -6.09 -0.21
CA PHE A 65 -6.12 -4.74 -0.74
C PHE A 65 -7.50 -4.30 -1.19
N LEU A 66 -7.85 -3.05 -0.88
CA LEU A 66 -8.99 -2.39 -1.48
C LEU A 66 -8.72 -2.12 -2.96
N THR A 67 -9.71 -2.37 -3.81
CA THR A 67 -9.60 -2.12 -5.25
C THR A 67 -10.76 -1.29 -5.77
N ARG A 68 -10.55 -0.62 -6.91
CA ARG A 68 -11.60 0.11 -7.64
C ARG A 68 -12.66 -0.81 -8.28
N GLY A 69 -12.36 -2.10 -8.36
CA GLY A 69 -13.13 -3.12 -9.07
C GLY A 69 -12.38 -4.46 -9.09
N PRO A 70 -12.91 -5.48 -9.80
CA PRO A 70 -12.18 -6.72 -10.06
C PRO A 70 -10.84 -6.45 -10.76
N VAL A 71 -9.77 -7.07 -10.28
CA VAL A 71 -8.43 -6.90 -10.85
C VAL A 71 -8.31 -7.74 -12.13
N THR A 72 -8.22 -7.06 -13.27
CA THR A 72 -8.15 -7.73 -14.58
C THR A 72 -7.01 -7.20 -15.45
N SER A 73 -6.48 -6.01 -15.14
CA SER A 73 -5.38 -5.40 -15.90
C SER A 73 -4.04 -6.09 -15.66
N ARG A 74 -3.13 -5.91 -16.62
CA ARG A 74 -1.73 -6.30 -16.46
C ARG A 74 -1.02 -5.33 -15.50
N PRO A 75 0.00 -5.80 -14.76
CA PRO A 75 0.75 -4.92 -13.89
C PRO A 75 1.49 -3.85 -14.68
N SER A 76 1.39 -2.60 -14.25
CA SER A 76 1.89 -1.44 -15.01
C SER A 76 2.43 -0.30 -14.16
N ILE A 77 2.01 -0.19 -12.90
CA ILE A 77 2.49 0.86 -11.99
C ILE A 77 3.65 0.33 -11.18
N SER A 78 4.83 0.93 -11.34
CA SER A 78 6.02 0.59 -10.58
C SER A 78 6.01 1.22 -9.18
N LEU A 79 6.36 0.42 -8.17
CA LEU A 79 6.51 0.87 -6.79
C LEU A 79 7.69 0.17 -6.13
N VAL A 80 8.33 0.88 -5.21
CA VAL A 80 9.47 0.38 -4.43
C VAL A 80 8.96 -0.04 -3.05
N LEU A 81 9.12 -1.32 -2.73
CA LEU A 81 8.68 -1.91 -1.47
C LEU A 81 9.81 -1.86 -0.45
N GLY A 82 9.81 -0.85 0.43
CA GLY A 82 10.78 -0.70 1.52
C GLY A 82 12.25 -0.65 1.06
N GLY A 83 12.50 -0.27 -0.19
CA GLY A 83 13.83 -0.30 -0.82
C GLY A 83 14.39 -1.70 -1.11
N GLN A 84 13.65 -2.77 -0.77
CA GLN A 84 14.09 -4.16 -0.91
C GLN A 84 13.70 -4.78 -2.24
N ALA A 85 12.59 -4.33 -2.82
CA ALA A 85 12.13 -4.77 -4.12
C ALA A 85 11.49 -3.62 -4.89
N MET A 86 11.44 -3.75 -6.21
CA MET A 86 10.51 -3.00 -7.04
C MET A 86 9.60 -3.99 -7.74
N GLU A 87 8.30 -3.73 -7.63
CA GLU A 87 7.27 -4.49 -8.33
C GLU A 87 6.50 -3.58 -9.27
N LYS A 88 5.84 -4.16 -10.27
CA LYS A 88 4.73 -3.51 -10.97
C LYS A 88 3.43 -4.14 -10.53
N TRP A 89 2.45 -3.30 -10.23
CA TRP A 89 1.11 -3.70 -9.80
C TRP A 89 0.02 -3.23 -10.79
N PRO A 90 -1.14 -3.92 -10.82
CA PRO A 90 -2.33 -3.49 -11.57
C PRO A 90 -2.86 -2.15 -11.09
N THR A 91 -3.43 -1.37 -11.99
CA THR A 91 -3.90 -0.01 -11.64
C THR A 91 -5.10 -0.01 -10.69
N GLU A 92 -5.88 -1.09 -10.66
CA GLU A 92 -7.09 -1.23 -9.85
C GLU A 92 -6.81 -1.19 -8.35
N LEU A 93 -5.57 -1.47 -7.92
CA LEU A 93 -5.11 -1.38 -6.53
C LEU A 93 -4.91 0.05 -6.03
N PHE A 94 -4.84 1.02 -6.94
CA PHE A 94 -4.62 2.42 -6.62
C PHE A 94 -5.98 3.13 -6.65
N VAL A 95 -6.53 3.39 -5.47
CA VAL A 95 -7.89 3.91 -5.27
C VAL A 95 -7.88 5.43 -5.05
N SER A 96 -9.03 6.07 -5.24
CA SER A 96 -9.20 7.49 -4.93
C SER A 96 -9.16 7.75 -3.42
N ALA A 97 -8.95 9.01 -3.03
CA ALA A 97 -9.04 9.44 -1.63
C ALA A 97 -10.38 9.06 -1.01
N ASP A 98 -11.50 9.34 -1.70
CA ASP A 98 -12.85 9.05 -1.21
C ASP A 98 -13.06 7.55 -0.94
N LEU A 99 -12.58 6.68 -1.85
CA LEU A 99 -12.73 5.23 -1.71
C LEU A 99 -11.82 4.69 -0.59
N ALA A 100 -10.59 5.20 -0.48
CA ALA A 100 -9.70 4.87 0.63
C ALA A 100 -10.28 5.32 1.97
N ALA A 101 -10.85 6.52 2.03
CA ALA A 101 -11.47 7.06 3.23
C ALA A 101 -12.66 6.20 3.66
N ASP A 102 -13.54 5.82 2.73
CA ASP A 102 -14.71 5.00 3.02
C ASP A 102 -14.32 3.60 3.56
N GLY A 103 -13.31 2.98 2.95
CA GLY A 103 -12.76 1.71 3.43
C GLY A 103 -12.09 1.83 4.80
N LEU A 104 -11.31 2.89 5.02
CA LEU A 104 -10.56 3.09 6.25
C LEU A 104 -11.45 3.51 7.43
N HIS A 105 -12.43 4.39 7.22
CA HIS A 105 -13.41 4.75 8.25
C HIS A 105 -14.09 3.51 8.83
N PHE A 106 -14.65 2.69 7.95
CA PHE A 106 -15.31 1.46 8.38
C PHE A 106 -14.35 0.50 9.09
N PHE A 107 -13.10 0.41 8.63
CA PHE A 107 -12.09 -0.41 9.27
C PHE A 107 -11.76 0.09 10.69
N LEU A 108 -11.58 1.40 10.88
CA LEU A 108 -11.31 1.97 12.19
C LEU A 108 -12.47 1.75 13.17
N ASP A 109 -13.71 1.83 12.68
CA ASP A 109 -14.91 1.63 13.51
C ASP A 109 -15.14 0.17 13.91
N THR A 110 -14.83 -0.77 13.02
CA THR A 110 -15.26 -2.18 13.17
C THR A 110 -14.14 -3.19 13.28
N GLY A 111 -12.90 -2.80 12.95
CA GLY A 111 -11.78 -3.71 12.80
C GLY A 111 -11.87 -4.62 11.57
N ARG A 112 -12.80 -4.36 10.64
CA ARG A 112 -13.08 -5.24 9.51
C ARG A 112 -13.10 -4.47 8.20
N ARG A 113 -12.80 -5.18 7.11
CA ARG A 113 -13.05 -4.67 5.75
C ARG A 113 -14.54 -4.38 5.53
N LYS A 114 -14.82 -3.23 4.91
CA LYS A 114 -16.18 -2.80 4.58
C LYS A 114 -16.85 -3.77 3.58
N PRO A 115 -17.98 -4.39 3.94
CA PRO A 115 -18.79 -5.16 3.00
C PRO A 115 -19.32 -4.27 1.87
N GLY A 116 -19.34 -4.78 0.64
CA GLY A 116 -19.82 -4.05 -0.53
C GLY A 116 -18.75 -3.21 -1.25
N LEU A 117 -17.54 -3.11 -0.69
CA LEU A 117 -16.37 -2.69 -1.45
C LEU A 117 -15.65 -3.91 -2.04
N GLU A 118 -14.87 -3.68 -3.09
CA GLU A 118 -14.08 -4.72 -3.75
C GLU A 118 -12.73 -4.88 -3.05
N TRP A 119 -12.40 -6.13 -2.71
CA TRP A 119 -11.17 -6.48 -2.01
C TRP A 119 -10.50 -7.66 -2.71
N THR A 120 -9.23 -7.51 -3.04
CA THR A 120 -8.41 -8.62 -3.54
C THR A 120 -7.43 -9.09 -2.49
N ARG A 121 -7.15 -10.39 -2.45
CA ARG A 121 -6.14 -10.93 -1.53
C ARG A 121 -4.74 -10.51 -1.97
N ILE A 122 -3.83 -10.40 -1.01
CA ILE A 122 -2.41 -10.10 -1.28
C ILE A 122 -1.78 -11.09 -2.26
N ASP A 123 -2.24 -12.35 -2.31
CA ASP A 123 -1.78 -13.39 -3.24
C ASP A 123 -2.70 -13.56 -4.47
N GLY A 124 -3.71 -12.70 -4.64
CA GLY A 124 -4.81 -12.86 -5.58
C GLY A 124 -4.77 -12.01 -6.85
N PHE A 125 -3.72 -11.21 -7.07
CA PHE A 125 -3.57 -10.36 -8.25
C PHE A 125 -2.23 -10.59 -8.96
N PRO A 126 -2.15 -10.35 -10.29
CA PRO A 126 -0.89 -10.46 -11.01
C PRO A 126 0.06 -9.35 -10.57
N ARG A 127 1.35 -9.67 -10.40
CA ARG A 127 2.42 -8.70 -10.15
C ARG A 127 3.66 -9.09 -10.94
N GLU A 128 4.50 -8.13 -11.26
CA GLU A 128 5.79 -8.35 -11.91
C GLU A 128 6.91 -7.85 -11.00
N VAL A 129 7.85 -8.72 -10.63
CA VAL A 129 9.06 -8.30 -9.92
C VAL A 129 10.04 -7.71 -10.92
N VAL A 130 10.36 -6.43 -10.76
CA VAL A 130 11.35 -5.72 -11.62
C VAL A 130 12.76 -6.00 -11.11
N TRP A 131 12.95 -5.92 -9.81
CA TRP A 131 14.16 -6.34 -9.12
C TRP A 131 13.87 -6.65 -7.65
N GLU A 132 14.74 -7.45 -7.05
CA GLU A 132 14.71 -7.80 -5.64
C GLU A 132 16.15 -7.85 -5.10
N GLY A 133 16.33 -7.33 -3.88
CA GLY A 133 17.61 -7.23 -3.19
C GLY A 133 18.60 -6.25 -3.83
N SER A 134 19.69 -6.00 -3.12
CA SER A 134 20.71 -5.02 -3.52
C SER A 134 21.38 -5.38 -4.86
N ALA A 135 21.62 -6.66 -5.13
CA ALA A 135 22.23 -7.11 -6.38
C ALA A 135 21.30 -6.86 -7.58
N GLY A 136 20.01 -7.20 -7.43
CA GLY A 136 19.00 -6.96 -8.47
C GLY A 136 18.84 -5.47 -8.75
N ARG A 137 18.76 -4.66 -7.69
CA ARG A 137 18.68 -3.20 -7.78
C ARG A 137 19.86 -2.61 -8.56
N ASN A 138 21.09 -2.95 -8.20
CA ASN A 138 22.30 -2.42 -8.85
C ASN A 138 22.36 -2.78 -10.34
N ALA A 139 21.99 -4.02 -10.69
CA ALA A 139 21.95 -4.47 -12.07
C ALA A 139 20.87 -3.73 -12.88
N TRP A 140 19.72 -3.45 -12.27
CA TRP A 140 18.65 -2.66 -12.88
C TRP A 140 19.10 -1.20 -13.08
N GLU A 141 19.63 -0.53 -12.05
CA GLU A 141 20.10 0.86 -12.14
C GLU A 141 21.19 1.05 -13.21
N THR A 142 22.12 0.10 -13.33
CA THR A 142 23.17 0.12 -14.35
C THR A 142 22.60 0.06 -15.76
N ARG A 143 21.55 -0.74 -15.97
CA ARG A 143 20.87 -0.88 -17.26
C ARG A 143 20.13 0.41 -17.64
N GLN A 144 19.36 0.96 -16.69
CA GLN A 144 18.62 2.21 -16.91
C GLN A 144 19.54 3.37 -17.32
N ARG A 145 20.73 3.47 -16.72
CA ARG A 145 21.71 4.51 -17.09
C ARG A 145 22.21 4.34 -18.53
N ARG A 146 22.53 3.11 -18.94
CA ARG A 146 22.96 2.83 -20.32
C ARG A 146 21.88 3.17 -21.34
N ASP A 147 20.63 2.86 -21.02
CA ASP A 147 19.50 3.11 -21.92
C ASP A 147 19.14 4.61 -22.02
N ALA A 148 19.54 5.43 -21.03
CA ALA A 148 19.33 6.88 -21.05
C ALA A 148 20.43 7.66 -21.81
N ASP A 149 21.58 7.03 -22.06
CA ASP A 149 22.72 7.59 -22.79
C ASP A 149 22.68 7.29 -24.31
N VAL A 150 21.59 6.68 -24.80
CA VAL A 150 21.32 6.32 -26.21
C VAL A 150 20.16 7.14 -26.75
#